data_AF-A0A838V2I8-F1
#
_entry.id   AF-A0A838V2I8-F1
#
_cell.length_a   1.000
_cell.length_b   1.000
_cell.length_c   1.000
_cell.angle_alpha   90.00
_cell.angle_beta   90.00
_cell.angle_gamma   90.00
#
_symmetry.space_group_name_H-M   'P 1'
#
loop_
_entity.id
_entity.type
_entity.pdbx_description
1 polymer ?
#
loop_
_entity_poly.entity_id
_entity_poly.type
_entity_poly.pdbx_seq_one_letter_code
_entity_poly.pdbx_strand_id
1 'polypeptide(L)'
;MKLLQTFSVRAKLFLGFGLVLLMALLVAGLALARIAALRQTVQDVAESGVRRITLGQEMKYWLRATDDDGAWLLDFRTAADIATYQQKYQQDVQQVNTLLQQAQATANPAEAQALAQFTTQWTTYQQG
;
A
#
# COMPACT_ATOMS: atom_id res chain seq x y z
N MET A 1 -31.40 -21.04 46.59
CA MET A 1 -31.04 -21.99 45.51
C MET A 1 -32.11 -23.07 45.36
N LYS A 2 -33.36 -22.72 44.98
CA LYS A 2 -34.51 -23.66 44.96
C LYS A 2 -35.33 -23.61 43.64
N LEU A 3 -34.70 -23.26 42.52
CA LEU A 3 -35.39 -23.18 41.21
C LEU A 3 -34.95 -24.28 40.21
N LEU A 4 -34.03 -25.17 40.60
CA LEU A 4 -33.47 -26.21 39.70
C LEU A 4 -33.94 -27.64 39.99
N GLN A 5 -34.77 -27.84 41.04
CA GLN A 5 -35.24 -29.16 41.47
C GLN A 5 -36.50 -29.66 40.75
N THR A 6 -37.19 -28.83 39.96
CA THR A 6 -38.46 -29.16 39.28
C THR A 6 -38.37 -29.21 37.75
N PHE A 7 -37.18 -29.26 37.16
CA PHE A 7 -37.03 -29.47 35.71
C PHE A 7 -36.85 -30.96 35.39
N SER A 8 -37.69 -31.50 34.49
CA SER A 8 -37.58 -32.88 34.02
C SER A 8 -36.20 -33.13 33.41
N VAL A 9 -35.68 -34.36 33.52
CA VAL A 9 -34.36 -34.76 33.00
C VAL A 9 -34.20 -34.38 31.51
N ARG A 10 -35.31 -34.43 30.74
CA ARG A 10 -35.36 -33.98 29.34
C ARG A 10 -35.05 -32.49 29.18
N ALA A 11 -35.61 -31.62 30.02
CA ALA A 11 -35.33 -30.18 29.97
C ALA A 11 -33.87 -29.85 30.29
N LYS A 12 -33.25 -30.60 31.21
CA LYS A 12 -31.82 -30.46 31.55
C LYS A 12 -30.91 -30.90 30.40
N LEU A 13 -31.27 -31.98 29.71
CA LEU A 13 -30.55 -32.44 28.51
C LEU A 13 -30.67 -31.44 27.35
N PHE A 14 -31.86 -30.90 27.09
CA PHE A 14 -32.06 -29.88 26.06
C PHE A 14 -31.28 -28.59 26.35
N LEU A 15 -31.26 -28.13 27.61
CA LEU A 15 -30.47 -26.97 28.01
C LEU A 15 -28.96 -27.22 27.84
N GLY A 16 -28.47 -28.39 28.24
CA GLY A 16 -27.06 -28.76 28.06
C GLY A 16 -26.65 -28.84 26.59
N PHE A 17 -27.45 -29.50 25.75
CA PHE A 17 -27.18 -29.61 24.31
C PHE A 17 -27.28 -28.26 23.59
N GLY A 18 -28.25 -27.42 23.96
CA GLY A 18 -28.40 -26.08 23.41
C GLY A 18 -27.21 -25.17 23.72
N LEU A 19 -26.65 -25.28 24.93
CA LEU A 19 -25.46 -24.52 25.34
C LEU A 19 -24.21 -24.97 24.57
N VAL A 20 -24.04 -26.27 24.34
CA VAL A 20 -22.94 -26.83 23.53
C VAL A 20 -23.05 -26.39 22.07
N LEU A 21 -24.26 -26.39 21.49
CA LEU A 21 -24.49 -25.88 20.13
C LEU A 21 -24.20 -24.38 20.00
N LEU A 22 -24.61 -23.57 20.99
CA LEU A 22 -24.30 -22.14 21.03
C LEU A 22 -22.80 -21.87 21.11
N MET A 23 -22.08 -22.63 21.94
CA MET A 23 -20.62 -22.56 22.04
C MET A 23 -19.95 -22.97 20.72
N ALA A 24 -20.42 -24.02 20.06
CA ALA A 24 -19.91 -24.45 18.75
C ALA A 24 -20.13 -23.37 17.68
N LEU A 25 -21.30 -22.74 17.66
CA LEU A 25 -21.60 -21.63 16.74
C LEU A 25 -20.73 -20.40 17.01
N LEU A 26 -20.48 -20.06 18.28
CA LEU A 26 -19.57 -18.96 18.65
C LEU A 26 -18.14 -19.24 18.18
N VAL A 27 -17.63 -20.45 18.41
CA VAL A 27 -16.28 -20.85 17.98
C VAL A 27 -16.18 -20.86 16.44
N ALA A 28 -17.19 -21.36 15.74
CA ALA A 28 -17.24 -21.34 14.27
C ALA A 28 -17.30 -19.90 13.72
N GLY A 29 -18.09 -19.02 14.34
CA GLY A 29 -18.18 -17.61 13.98
C GLY A 29 -16.87 -16.85 14.20
N LEU A 30 -16.19 -17.08 15.33
CA LEU A 30 -14.86 -16.53 15.61
C LEU A 30 -13.81 -17.03 14.61
N ALA A 31 -13.86 -18.32 14.24
CA ALA A 31 -12.95 -18.89 13.24
C ALA A 31 -13.18 -18.27 11.85
N LEU A 32 -14.44 -18.14 11.41
CA LEU A 32 -14.79 -17.51 10.13
C LEU A 32 -14.37 -16.03 10.09
N ALA A 33 -14.59 -15.27 11.17
CA ALA A 33 -14.17 -13.87 11.26
C ALA A 33 -12.64 -13.74 11.15
N ARG A 34 -11.88 -14.64 11.79
CA ARG A 34 -10.42 -14.66 11.68
C ARG A 34 -9.94 -15.02 10.27
N ILE A 35 -10.58 -15.99 9.60
CA ILE A 35 -10.26 -16.35 8.22
C ILE A 35 -10.56 -15.19 7.26
N ALA A 36 -11.69 -14.50 7.46
CA ALA A 36 -12.04 -13.32 6.68
C ALA A 36 -11.02 -12.18 6.87
N ALA A 37 -10.59 -11.92 8.11
CA ALA A 37 -9.56 -10.94 8.41
C ALA A 37 -8.21 -11.30 7.76
N LEU A 38 -7.78 -12.57 7.86
CA LEU A 38 -6.57 -13.07 7.19
C LEU A 38 -6.64 -12.90 5.67
N ARG A 39 -7.78 -13.21 5.05
CA ARG A 39 -7.99 -13.04 3.61
C ARG A 39 -7.86 -11.57 3.20
N GLN A 40 -8.48 -10.67 3.96
CA GLN A 40 -8.39 -9.24 3.72
C GLN A 40 -6.93 -8.76 3.83
N THR A 41 -6.22 -9.14 4.89
CA THR A 41 -4.81 -8.76 5.06
C THR A 41 -3.92 -9.28 3.92
N VAL A 42 -4.14 -10.50 3.44
CA VAL A 42 -3.36 -11.05 2.31
C VAL A 42 -3.66 -10.30 1.02
N GLN A 43 -4.92 -9.94 0.77
CA GLN A 43 -5.31 -9.13 -0.39
C GLN A 43 -4.69 -7.73 -0.31
N ASP A 44 -4.77 -7.07 0.84
CA ASP A 44 -4.19 -5.75 1.06
C ASP A 44 -2.65 -5.76 0.87
N VAL A 45 -1.96 -6.81 1.35
CA VAL A 45 -0.50 -6.97 1.17
C VAL A 45 -0.14 -7.22 -0.28
N ALA A 46 -0.92 -8.05 -0.99
CA ALA A 46 -0.69 -8.35 -2.40
C ALA A 46 -0.92 -7.10 -3.27
N GLU A 47 -2.03 -6.40 -3.09
CA GLU A 47 -2.35 -5.17 -3.82
C GLU A 47 -1.33 -4.06 -3.51
N SER A 48 -0.97 -3.90 -2.24
CA SER A 48 0.08 -2.95 -1.81
C SER A 48 1.44 -3.28 -2.43
N GLY A 49 1.81 -4.57 -2.50
CA GLY A 49 3.05 -5.03 -3.13
C GLY A 49 3.10 -4.76 -4.63
N VAL A 50 2.02 -5.09 -5.35
CA VAL A 50 1.91 -4.81 -6.79
C VAL A 50 1.98 -3.30 -7.04
N ARG A 51 1.24 -2.50 -6.27
CA ARG A 51 1.26 -1.03 -6.39
C ARG A 51 2.65 -0.45 -6.16
N ARG A 52 3.38 -0.94 -5.16
CA ARG A 52 4.77 -0.50 -4.89
C ARG A 52 5.72 -0.84 -6.04
N ILE A 53 5.61 -2.03 -6.62
CA ILE A 53 6.45 -2.43 -7.77
C ILE A 53 6.15 -1.55 -8.98
N THR A 54 4.87 -1.31 -9.29
CA THR A 54 4.47 -0.43 -10.39
C THR A 54 4.99 0.99 -10.19
N LEU A 55 4.82 1.57 -9.00
CA LEU A 55 5.34 2.90 -8.69
C LEU A 55 6.88 2.98 -8.84
N GLY A 56 7.60 1.95 -8.41
CA GLY A 56 9.05 1.88 -8.58
C GLY A 56 9.49 1.82 -10.05
N GLN A 57 8.76 1.08 -10.89
CA GLN A 57 9.04 1.02 -12.34
C GLN A 57 8.74 2.36 -13.03
N GLU A 58 7.63 3.01 -12.68
CA GLU A 58 7.27 4.32 -13.21
C GLU A 58 8.30 5.38 -12.78
N MET A 59 8.71 5.40 -11.52
CA MET A 59 9.77 6.32 -11.05
C MET A 59 11.05 6.15 -11.85
N LYS A 60 11.49 4.90 -12.08
CA LYS A 60 12.70 4.62 -12.87
C LYS A 60 12.58 5.12 -14.32
N TYR A 61 11.41 5.00 -14.93
CA TYR A 61 11.16 5.51 -16.28
C TYR A 61 11.31 7.03 -16.32
N TRP A 62 10.62 7.75 -15.44
CA TRP A 62 10.63 9.22 -15.43
C TRP A 62 11.99 9.81 -15.01
N LEU A 63 12.73 9.11 -14.13
CA LEU A 63 14.11 9.47 -13.81
C LEU A 63 15.01 9.45 -15.04
N ARG A 64 14.91 8.40 -15.87
CA ARG A 64 15.68 8.31 -17.12
C ARG A 64 15.25 9.34 -18.14
N ALA A 65 13.94 9.55 -18.28
CA ALA A 65 13.42 10.58 -19.18
C ALA A 65 13.93 11.97 -18.80
N THR A 66 13.96 12.28 -17.50
CA THR A 66 14.50 13.55 -16.98
C THR A 66 15.99 13.71 -17.29
N ASP A 67 16.78 12.64 -17.09
CA ASP A 67 18.22 12.64 -17.36
C ASP A 67 18.52 12.80 -18.87
N ASP A 68 17.79 12.06 -19.71
CA ASP A 68 17.89 12.16 -21.17
C ASP A 68 17.53 13.58 -21.64
N ASP A 69 16.40 14.14 -21.18
CA ASP A 69 15.97 15.48 -21.57
C ASP A 69 16.92 16.59 -21.07
N GLY A 70 17.50 16.40 -19.87
CA GLY A 70 18.54 17.27 -19.33
C GLY A 70 19.83 17.23 -20.15
N ALA A 71 20.24 16.04 -20.63
CA ALA A 71 21.38 15.89 -21.52
C ALA A 71 21.14 16.55 -22.88
N TRP A 72 19.95 16.38 -23.44
CA TRP A 72 19.54 17.00 -24.70
C TRP A 72 19.52 18.53 -24.65
N LEU A 73 19.13 19.10 -23.51
CA LEU A 73 19.20 20.55 -23.24
C LEU A 73 20.61 21.14 -23.48
N LEU A 74 21.67 20.34 -23.30
CA LEU A 74 23.06 20.76 -23.51
C LEU A 74 23.50 20.71 -24.99
N ASP A 75 22.77 20.03 -25.88
CA ASP A 75 23.18 19.78 -27.26
C ASP A 75 22.46 20.68 -28.30
N PHE A 76 21.37 21.37 -27.91
CA PHE A 76 20.61 22.20 -28.84
C PHE A 76 21.15 23.62 -29.02
N ARG A 77 21.07 24.09 -30.27
CA ARG A 77 21.66 25.37 -30.71
C ARG A 77 20.63 26.48 -30.94
N THR A 78 19.33 26.19 -30.89
CA THR A 78 18.27 27.18 -31.12
C THR A 78 17.48 27.45 -29.83
N ALA A 79 17.08 28.71 -29.63
CA ALA A 79 16.31 29.11 -28.46
C ALA A 79 14.92 28.43 -28.37
N ALA A 80 14.34 28.05 -29.52
CA ALA A 80 13.05 27.36 -29.57
C ALA A 80 13.17 25.90 -29.10
N ASP A 81 14.25 25.21 -29.47
CA ASP A 81 14.52 23.85 -29.00
C ASP A 81 14.80 23.85 -27.49
N ILE A 82 15.65 24.78 -27.02
CA ILE A 82 15.95 24.94 -25.58
C ILE A 82 14.65 25.13 -24.76
N ALA A 83 13.76 26.01 -25.20
CA ALA A 83 12.48 26.25 -24.51
C ALA A 83 11.59 24.99 -24.47
N THR A 84 11.54 24.23 -25.57
CA THR A 84 10.75 22.99 -25.66
C THR A 84 11.26 21.93 -24.69
N TYR A 85 12.57 21.68 -24.68
CA TYR A 85 13.18 20.69 -23.80
C TYR A 85 13.18 21.13 -22.34
N GLN A 86 13.30 22.42 -22.05
CA GLN A 86 13.16 22.94 -20.70
C GLN A 86 11.75 22.74 -20.16
N GLN A 87 10.72 22.93 -20.98
CA GLN A 87 9.34 22.62 -20.61
C GLN A 87 9.15 21.12 -20.36
N LYS A 88 9.71 20.26 -21.23
CA LYS A 88 9.62 18.81 -21.09
C LYS A 88 10.34 18.30 -19.83
N TYR A 89 11.56 18.77 -19.60
CA TYR A 89 12.32 18.51 -18.38
C TYR A 89 11.51 18.90 -17.11
N GLN A 90 10.85 20.06 -17.10
CA GLN A 90 10.01 20.46 -15.97
C GLN A 90 8.79 19.54 -15.77
N GLN A 91 8.18 19.05 -16.85
CA GLN A 91 7.07 18.09 -16.78
C GLN A 91 7.54 16.76 -16.19
N ASP A 92 8.67 16.25 -16.65
CA ASP A 92 9.24 14.99 -16.18
C ASP A 92 9.63 15.10 -14.69
N VAL A 93 10.22 16.22 -14.29
CA VAL A 93 10.51 16.54 -12.88
C VAL A 93 9.24 16.53 -12.02
N GLN A 94 8.16 17.16 -12.48
CA GLN A 94 6.88 17.15 -11.76
C GLN A 94 6.31 15.72 -11.62
N GLN A 95 6.48 14.90 -12.65
CA GLN A 95 6.02 13.53 -12.64
C GLN A 95 6.81 12.66 -11.64
N VAL A 96 8.13 12.82 -11.57
CA VAL A 96 8.96 12.15 -10.54
C VAL A 96 8.53 12.60 -9.14
N ASN A 97 8.31 13.89 -8.92
CA ASN A 97 7.86 14.42 -7.63
C ASN A 97 6.49 13.86 -7.21
N THR A 98 5.56 13.72 -8.17
CA THR A 98 4.23 13.15 -7.93
C THR A 98 4.33 11.68 -7.52
N LEU A 99 5.15 10.90 -8.23
CA LEU A 99 5.37 9.49 -7.91
C LEU A 99 6.07 9.31 -6.56
N LEU A 100 7.00 10.20 -6.21
CA LEU A 100 7.64 10.21 -4.89
C LEU A 100 6.63 10.38 -3.75
N GLN A 101 5.68 11.31 -3.89
CA GLN A 101 4.62 11.51 -2.90
C GLN A 101 3.73 10.27 -2.77
N GLN A 102 3.38 9.64 -3.90
CA GLN A 102 2.59 8.40 -3.90
C GLN A 102 3.34 7.21 -3.28
N ALA A 103 4.65 7.12 -3.53
CA ALA A 103 5.51 6.11 -2.93
C ALA A 103 5.63 6.32 -1.41
N GLN A 104 5.82 7.55 -0.95
CA GLN A 104 5.87 7.88 0.48
C GLN A 104 4.56 7.52 1.21
N ALA A 105 3.40 7.76 0.58
CA ALA A 105 2.10 7.44 1.17
C ALA A 105 1.84 5.92 1.31
N THR A 106 2.60 5.09 0.60
CA THR A 106 2.41 3.62 0.57
C THR A 106 3.62 2.84 1.08
N ALA A 107 4.66 3.54 1.52
CA ALA A 107 5.92 2.98 1.96
C ALA A 107 5.77 2.25 3.31
N ASN A 108 6.40 1.08 3.42
CA ASN A 108 6.66 0.49 4.72
C ASN A 108 7.83 1.20 5.44
N PRO A 109 8.08 0.95 6.74
CA PRO A 109 9.14 1.63 7.48
C PRO A 109 10.56 1.48 6.88
N ALA A 110 10.88 0.35 6.27
CA ALA A 110 12.19 0.13 5.64
C ALA A 110 12.31 0.92 4.32
N GLU A 111 11.24 0.98 3.54
CA GLU A 111 11.15 1.74 2.30
C GLU A 111 11.13 3.26 2.54
N ALA A 112 10.50 3.70 3.63
CA ALA A 112 10.40 5.12 3.98
C ALA A 112 11.79 5.75 4.16
N GLN A 113 12.74 5.03 4.74
CA GLN A 113 14.11 5.52 4.91
C GLN A 113 14.86 5.63 3.57
N ALA A 114 14.71 4.63 2.69
CA ALA A 114 15.31 4.66 1.35
C ALA A 114 14.68 5.78 0.48
N LEU A 115 13.36 5.97 0.56
CA LEU A 115 12.65 7.05 -0.14
C LEU A 115 13.07 8.42 0.39
N ALA A 116 13.29 8.57 1.70
CA ALA A 116 13.78 9.82 2.28
C ALA A 116 15.18 10.16 1.75
N GLN A 117 16.11 9.19 1.75
CA GLN A 117 17.46 9.37 1.19
C GLN A 117 17.41 9.73 -0.29
N PHE A 118 16.61 9.02 -1.08
CA PHE A 118 16.42 9.32 -2.48
C PHE A 118 15.81 10.71 -2.71
N THR A 119 14.82 11.12 -1.90
CA THR A 119 14.21 12.45 -1.98
C THR A 119 15.24 13.55 -1.72
N THR A 120 16.17 13.34 -0.78
CA THR A 120 17.28 14.27 -0.55
C THR A 120 18.19 14.36 -1.77
N GLN A 121 18.63 13.22 -2.32
CA GLN A 121 19.49 13.18 -3.51
C GLN A 121 18.83 13.84 -4.72
N TRP A 122 17.54 13.57 -4.94
CA TRP A 122 16.74 14.14 -6.02
C TRP A 122 16.60 15.65 -5.90
N THR A 123 16.33 16.16 -4.69
CA THR A 123 16.29 17.60 -4.43
C THR A 123 17.65 18.26 -4.70
N THR A 124 18.75 17.60 -4.32
CA THR A 124 20.11 18.09 -4.61
C THR A 124 20.38 18.11 -6.11
N TYR A 125 19.99 17.07 -6.85
CA TYR A 125 20.15 17.00 -8.31
C TYR A 125 19.42 18.14 -9.03
N GLN A 126 18.22 18.52 -8.59
CA GLN A 126 17.46 19.62 -9.18
C GLN A 126 18.06 21.01 -8.95
N GLN A 127 18.94 21.16 -7.94
CA GLN A 127 19.56 22.43 -7.56
C GLN A 127 20.97 22.62 -8.13
N GLY A 128 21.58 21.55 -8.66
CA GLY A 128 22.89 21.57 -9.31
C GLY A 128 22.79 21.86 -10.79
#